data_AF-A0A8T4PV91-F1
#
_entry.id   AF-A0A8T4PV91-F1
#
_cell.length_a   1.000
_cell.length_b   1.000
_cell.length_c   1.000
_cell.angle_alpha   90.00
_cell.angle_beta   90.00
_cell.angle_gamma   90.00
#
_symmetry.space_group_name_H-M   'P 1'
#
loop_
_entity.id
_entity.type
_entity.pdbx_description
1 polymer ?
#
loop_
_entity_poly.entity_id
_entity_poly.type
_entity_poly.pdbx_seq_one_letter_code
_entity_poly.pdbx_strand_id
1 'polypeptide(L)'
;MGTKQLKAKLKDKAIGATAGISGAASILGSWQICHNVCLGVIALLGLIGITITGMPLFFLTQIAVPIWAFAVVLLTISFALYVKMKCISRNLLIINTGLIVAGTPFAPDKAAVFWTLGGGIVLAGIILWIKGRWKPSGGTCHE
;
A
#
# COMPACT_ATOMS: atom_id res chain seq x y z
N MET A 1 3.59 -11.08 -44.56
CA MET A 1 4.33 -11.42 -43.31
C MET A 1 3.94 -10.58 -42.07
N GLY A 2 2.93 -9.68 -42.12
CA GLY A 2 2.64 -8.73 -41.03
C GLY A 2 1.62 -9.16 -39.95
N THR A 3 0.78 -10.17 -40.19
CA THR A 3 -0.35 -10.50 -39.29
C THR A 3 0.01 -11.37 -38.08
N LYS A 4 1.09 -12.17 -38.16
CA LYS A 4 1.57 -13.00 -37.03
C LYS A 4 2.21 -12.17 -35.90
N GLN A 5 2.95 -11.12 -36.25
CA GLN A 5 3.61 -10.22 -35.29
C GLN A 5 2.59 -9.40 -34.47
N LEU A 6 1.49 -8.96 -35.10
CA LEU A 6 0.44 -8.19 -34.41
C LEU A 6 -0.32 -9.04 -33.38
N LYS A 7 -0.61 -10.30 -33.71
CA LYS A 7 -1.27 -11.25 -32.79
C LYS A 7 -0.37 -11.59 -31.60
N ALA A 8 0.94 -11.71 -31.79
CA ALA A 8 1.89 -11.93 -30.68
C ALA A 8 1.90 -10.73 -29.71
N LYS A 9 2.02 -9.50 -30.20
CA LYS A 9 1.95 -8.29 -29.36
C LYS A 9 0.63 -8.10 -28.62
N LEU A 10 -0.50 -8.46 -29.24
CA LEU A 10 -1.82 -8.42 -28.60
C LEU A 10 -1.94 -9.50 -27.50
N LYS A 11 -1.38 -10.68 -27.74
CA LYS A 11 -1.36 -11.78 -26.77
C LYS A 11 -0.46 -11.45 -25.58
N ASP A 12 0.69 -10.81 -25.79
CA ASP A 12 1.59 -10.35 -24.72
C ASP A 12 0.95 -9.22 -23.88
N LYS A 13 0.21 -8.29 -24.52
CA LYS A 13 -0.58 -7.29 -23.80
C LYS A 13 -1.72 -7.89 -22.98
N ALA A 14 -2.41 -8.90 -23.52
CA ALA A 14 -3.49 -9.59 -22.83
C ALA A 14 -2.99 -10.41 -21.64
N ILE A 15 -1.87 -11.12 -21.80
CA ILE A 15 -1.20 -11.87 -20.73
C ILE A 15 -0.63 -10.92 -19.66
N GLY A 16 -0.08 -9.77 -20.06
CA GLY A 16 0.35 -8.72 -19.13
C GLY A 16 -0.82 -8.09 -18.35
N ALA A 17 -1.98 -7.93 -18.97
CA ALA A 17 -3.18 -7.42 -18.31
C ALA A 17 -3.78 -8.42 -17.32
N THR A 18 -3.87 -9.71 -17.68
CA THR A 18 -4.35 -10.75 -16.76
C THR A 18 -3.34 -11.02 -15.62
N ALA A 19 -2.04 -10.98 -15.88
CA ALA A 19 -1.02 -11.03 -14.83
C ALA A 19 -1.08 -9.82 -13.89
N GLY A 20 -1.43 -8.63 -14.42
CA GLY A 20 -1.69 -7.42 -13.62
C GLY A 20 -2.91 -7.55 -12.71
N ILE A 21 -3.97 -8.19 -13.19
CA ILE A 21 -5.18 -8.46 -12.38
C ILE A 21 -4.87 -9.51 -11.30
N SER A 22 -4.09 -10.55 -11.60
CA SER A 22 -3.70 -11.55 -10.59
C SER A 22 -2.70 -11.02 -9.56
N GLY A 23 -1.75 -10.16 -9.95
CA GLY A 23 -0.83 -9.49 -9.02
C GLY A 23 -1.53 -8.46 -8.13
N ALA A 24 -2.46 -7.69 -8.70
CA ALA A 24 -3.36 -6.82 -7.95
C ALA A 24 -4.27 -7.65 -7.05
N ALA A 25 -4.84 -8.77 -7.52
CA ALA A 25 -5.70 -9.65 -6.72
C ALA A 25 -4.95 -10.35 -5.57
N SER A 26 -3.64 -10.62 -5.69
CA SER A 26 -2.83 -11.16 -4.59
C SER A 26 -2.60 -10.12 -3.48
N ILE A 27 -2.32 -8.88 -3.86
CA ILE A 27 -2.18 -7.76 -2.91
C ILE A 27 -3.56 -7.39 -2.34
N LEU A 28 -4.60 -7.35 -3.18
CA LEU A 28 -5.99 -7.11 -2.79
C LEU A 28 -6.56 -8.27 -1.97
N GLY A 29 -6.08 -9.51 -2.12
CA GLY A 29 -6.57 -10.68 -1.38
C GLY A 29 -6.03 -10.71 0.06
N SER A 30 -4.74 -10.43 0.24
CA SER A 30 -4.15 -10.21 1.56
C SER A 30 -4.66 -8.89 2.18
N TRP A 31 -4.82 -7.84 1.38
CA TRP A 31 -5.45 -6.59 1.81
C TRP A 31 -6.93 -6.78 2.12
N GLN A 32 -7.68 -7.65 1.44
CA GLN A 32 -9.09 -7.92 1.74
C GLN A 32 -9.24 -8.63 3.09
N ILE A 33 -8.35 -9.57 3.41
CA ILE A 33 -8.38 -10.21 4.73
C ILE A 33 -8.07 -9.19 5.82
N CYS A 34 -7.03 -8.37 5.64
CA CYS A 34 -6.65 -7.34 6.61
C CYS A 34 -7.69 -6.21 6.67
N HIS A 35 -8.29 -5.82 5.55
CA HIS A 35 -9.28 -4.75 5.46
C HIS A 35 -10.65 -5.21 5.98
N ASN A 36 -11.08 -6.44 5.71
CA ASN A 36 -12.32 -6.98 6.28
C ASN A 36 -12.17 -7.22 7.79
N VAL A 37 -11.01 -7.71 8.25
CA VAL A 37 -10.72 -7.83 9.69
C VAL A 37 -10.63 -6.44 10.32
N CYS A 38 -9.90 -5.49 9.74
CA CYS A 38 -9.82 -4.13 10.25
C CYS A 38 -11.19 -3.43 10.26
N LEU A 39 -12.01 -3.58 9.21
CA LEU A 39 -13.36 -3.03 9.17
C LEU A 39 -14.28 -3.69 10.20
N GLY A 40 -14.20 -5.02 10.37
CA GLY A 40 -14.96 -5.74 11.39
C GLY A 40 -14.58 -5.30 12.80
N VAL A 41 -13.27 -5.15 13.07
CA VAL A 41 -12.74 -4.65 14.34
C VAL A 41 -13.16 -3.19 14.55
N ILE A 42 -13.03 -2.31 13.56
CA ILE A 42 -13.46 -0.90 13.65
C ILE A 42 -14.97 -0.80 13.86
N ALA A 43 -15.78 -1.62 13.20
CA ALA A 43 -17.23 -1.64 13.37
C ALA A 43 -17.64 -2.11 14.77
N LEU A 44 -17.02 -3.17 15.29
CA LEU A 44 -17.24 -3.66 16.65
C LEU A 44 -16.80 -2.62 17.70
N LEU A 45 -15.62 -2.04 17.52
CA LEU A 45 -15.10 -0.97 18.39
C LEU A 45 -15.95 0.30 18.31
N GLY A 46 -16.49 0.62 17.14
CA GLY A 46 -17.42 1.73 16.94
C GLY A 46 -18.74 1.50 17.66
N LEU A 47 -19.30 0.29 17.58
CA LEU A 47 -20.51 -0.10 18.32
C LEU A 47 -20.30 0.01 19.85
N ILE A 48 -19.17 -0.49 20.35
CA ILE A 48 -18.83 -0.42 21.78
C ILE A 48 -18.53 1.03 22.20
N GLY A 49 -17.81 1.81 21.39
CA GLY A 49 -17.49 3.21 21.65
C GLY A 49 -18.73 4.12 21.65
N ILE A 50 -19.68 3.89 20.72
CA ILE A 50 -20.97 4.61 20.71
C ILE A 50 -21.76 4.30 21.98
N THR A 51 -21.80 3.04 22.41
CA THR A 51 -22.63 2.60 23.55
C THR A 51 -22.05 2.98 24.91
N ILE A 52 -20.72 3.02 25.08
CA ILE A 52 -20.09 3.28 26.38
C ILE A 52 -19.70 4.76 26.57
N THR A 53 -19.20 5.44 25.52
CA THR A 53 -18.61 6.78 25.66
C THR A 53 -19.27 7.86 24.81
N GLY A 54 -20.24 7.51 23.96
CA GLY A 54 -20.93 8.44 23.07
C GLY A 54 -20.05 9.06 21.96
N MET A 55 -18.78 8.66 21.87
CA MET A 55 -17.82 9.16 20.88
C MET A 55 -16.98 8.00 20.30
N PRO A 56 -17.36 7.44 19.12
CA PRO A 56 -16.71 6.27 18.54
C PRO A 56 -15.21 6.45 18.21
N LEU A 57 -14.76 7.68 17.99
CA LEU A 57 -13.42 7.96 17.46
C LEU A 57 -12.33 8.10 18.53
N PHE A 58 -12.71 8.31 19.80
CA PHE A 58 -11.74 8.57 20.89
C PHE A 58 -11.00 7.31 21.37
N PHE A 59 -11.56 6.12 21.11
CA PHE A 59 -10.89 4.86 21.40
C PHE A 59 -9.73 4.59 20.43
N LEU A 60 -9.91 4.95 19.16
CA LEU A 60 -8.90 4.75 18.12
C LEU A 60 -7.66 5.62 18.36
N THR A 61 -7.79 6.78 19.02
CA THR A 61 -6.63 7.64 19.32
C THR A 61 -5.70 7.04 20.37
N GLN A 62 -6.24 6.26 21.33
CA GLN A 62 -5.43 5.54 22.33
C GLN A 62 -4.64 4.39 21.71
N ILE A 63 -5.19 3.76 20.66
CA ILE A 63 -4.58 2.62 19.96
C ILE A 63 -3.80 3.06 18.69
N ALA A 64 -3.93 4.32 18.27
CA ALA A 64 -3.25 4.84 17.08
C ALA A 64 -1.73 4.69 17.16
N VAL A 65 -1.15 4.95 18.34
CA VAL A 65 0.30 4.81 18.59
C VAL A 65 0.79 3.37 18.43
N PRO A 66 0.21 2.35 19.10
CA PRO A 66 0.65 0.96 18.92
C PRO A 66 0.40 0.43 17.50
N ILE A 67 -0.69 0.84 16.82
CA ILE A 67 -0.95 0.46 15.42
C ILE A 67 0.11 1.07 14.50
N TRP A 68 0.43 2.35 14.68
CA TRP A 68 1.46 3.02 13.89
C TRP A 68 2.84 2.37 14.11
N ALA A 69 3.17 2.02 15.35
CA ALA A 69 4.41 1.31 15.67
C ALA A 69 4.48 -0.06 14.96
N PHE A 70 3.38 -0.81 14.94
CA PHE A 70 3.28 -2.06 14.18
C PHE A 70 3.50 -1.84 12.67
N ALA A 71 2.94 -0.78 12.11
CA ALA A 71 3.13 -0.44 10.70
C ALA A 71 4.61 -0.10 10.39
N VAL A 72 5.30 0.62 11.28
CA VAL A 72 6.74 0.91 11.15
C VAL A 72 7.58 -0.37 11.21
N VAL A 73 7.27 -1.29 12.14
CA VAL A 73 7.97 -2.58 12.24
C VAL A 73 7.80 -3.39 10.96
N LEU A 74 6.56 -3.51 10.47
CA LEU A 74 6.27 -4.23 9.23
C LEU A 74 6.94 -3.59 8.00
N LEU A 75 6.96 -2.26 7.92
CA LEU A 75 7.68 -1.54 6.87
C LEU A 75 9.19 -1.83 6.96
N THR A 76 9.75 -1.85 8.17
CA THR A 76 11.18 -2.15 8.40
C THR A 76 11.53 -3.57 7.98
N ILE A 77 10.69 -4.55 8.31
CA ILE A 77 10.86 -5.94 7.87
C ILE A 77 10.76 -6.03 6.34
N SER A 78 9.78 -5.36 5.74
CA SER A 78 9.61 -5.31 4.28
C SER A 78 10.82 -4.69 3.60
N PHE A 79 11.39 -3.63 4.19
CA PHE A 79 12.61 -3.00 3.70
C PHE A 79 13.83 -3.93 3.83
N ALA A 80 13.96 -4.65 4.94
CA ALA A 80 15.03 -5.64 5.11
C ALA A 80 14.93 -6.78 4.10
N LEU A 81 13.71 -7.27 3.82
CA LEU A 81 13.45 -8.27 2.78
C LEU A 81 13.73 -7.71 1.38
N TYR A 82 13.44 -6.43 1.14
CA TYR A 82 13.80 -5.77 -0.12
C TYR A 82 15.31 -5.71 -0.33
N VAL A 83 16.09 -5.35 0.69
CA VAL A 83 17.55 -5.31 0.58
C VAL A 83 18.14 -6.72 0.40
N LYS A 84 17.61 -7.72 1.12
CA LYS A 84 18.14 -9.10 1.08
C LYS A 84 17.70 -9.90 -0.14
N MET A 85 16.44 -9.78 -0.56
CA MET A 85 15.83 -10.64 -1.58
C MET A 85 15.45 -9.89 -2.85
N LYS A 86 15.38 -8.55 -2.84
CA LYS A 86 14.98 -7.69 -3.98
C LYS A 86 13.62 -8.06 -4.64
N CYS A 87 12.80 -8.88 -3.98
CA CYS A 87 11.52 -9.36 -4.50
C CYS A 87 10.35 -8.38 -4.30
N ILE A 88 10.57 -7.24 -3.64
CA ILE A 88 9.53 -6.24 -3.37
C ILE A 88 9.73 -5.05 -4.32
N SER A 89 8.66 -4.52 -4.89
CA SER A 89 8.78 -3.36 -5.78
C SER A 89 9.18 -2.10 -4.99
N ARG A 90 10.18 -1.40 -5.50
CA ARG A 90 10.70 -0.17 -4.86
C ARG A 90 9.61 0.89 -4.71
N ASN A 91 8.72 0.99 -5.69
CA ASN A 91 7.64 1.97 -5.71
C ASN A 91 6.62 1.71 -4.59
N LEU A 92 6.30 0.44 -4.29
CA LEU A 92 5.37 0.08 -3.22
C LEU A 92 5.95 0.42 -1.84
N LEU A 93 7.25 0.23 -1.64
CA LEU A 93 7.95 0.65 -0.41
C LEU A 93 7.90 2.17 -0.22
N ILE A 94 8.12 2.95 -1.29
CA ILE A 94 8.04 4.42 -1.24
C ILE A 94 6.63 4.87 -0.86
N ILE A 95 5.60 4.31 -1.48
CA ILE A 95 4.19 4.64 -1.16
C ILE A 95 3.85 4.31 0.29
N ASN A 96 4.21 3.12 0.78
CA ASN A 96 3.94 2.73 2.18
C ASN A 96 4.71 3.60 3.18
N THR A 97 5.93 4.01 2.85
CA THR A 97 6.71 4.95 3.67
C THR A 97 6.00 6.29 3.76
N GLY A 98 5.52 6.84 2.64
CA GLY A 98 4.77 8.10 2.63
C GLY A 98 3.46 8.03 3.43
N LEU A 99 2.73 6.91 3.35
CA LEU A 99 1.51 6.68 4.13
C LEU A 99 1.78 6.63 5.64
N ILE A 100 2.86 5.95 6.06
CA ILE A 100 3.25 5.88 7.49
C ILE A 100 3.67 7.26 8.01
N VAL A 101 4.39 8.06 7.21
CA VAL A 101 4.77 9.43 7.56
C VAL A 101 3.55 10.32 7.68
N ALA A 102 2.62 10.27 6.72
CA ALA A 102 1.39 11.05 6.74
C ALA A 102 0.46 10.67 7.91
N GLY A 103 0.47 9.39 8.31
CA GLY A 103 -0.34 8.86 9.41
C GLY A 103 0.31 8.94 10.80
N THR A 104 1.37 9.72 10.97
CA THR A 104 2.10 9.82 12.25
C THR A 104 1.22 10.45 13.35
N PRO A 105 1.02 9.79 14.50
CA PRO A 105 0.16 10.33 15.57
C PRO A 105 0.88 11.30 16.53
N PHE A 106 2.21 11.42 16.44
CA PHE A 106 3.02 12.26 17.32
C PHE A 106 3.08 13.69 16.77
N ALA A 107 2.75 14.69 17.61
CA ALA A 107 2.71 16.12 17.28
C ALA A 107 1.51 16.54 16.38
N PRO A 108 0.28 16.58 16.94
CA PRO A 108 -0.89 17.08 16.21
C PRO A 108 -0.74 18.55 15.77
N ASP A 109 0.06 19.35 16.49
CA ASP A 109 0.42 20.72 16.13
C ASP A 109 1.26 20.81 14.85
N LYS A 110 1.94 19.72 14.47
CA LYS A 110 2.71 19.59 13.23
C LYS A 110 2.05 18.65 12.22
N ALA A 111 0.80 18.26 12.43
CA ALA A 111 0.10 17.32 11.56
C ALA A 111 0.12 17.74 10.08
N ALA A 112 -0.04 19.04 9.81
CA ALA A 112 0.02 19.57 8.43
C ALA A 112 1.38 19.32 7.75
N VAL A 113 2.48 19.38 8.50
CA VAL A 113 3.84 19.11 7.98
C VAL A 113 3.98 17.62 7.62
N PHE A 114 3.55 16.73 8.51
CA PHE A 114 3.59 15.29 8.24
C PHE A 114 2.68 14.89 7.08
N TRP A 115 1.50 15.49 6.98
CA TRP A 115 0.58 15.27 5.87
C TRP A 115 1.14 15.72 4.52
N THR A 116 1.75 16.91 4.47
CA THR A 116 2.32 17.44 3.23
C THR A 116 3.57 16.67 2.81
N LEU A 117 4.45 16.33 3.75
CA LEU A 117 5.64 15.52 3.47
C LEU A 117 5.26 14.08 3.06
N GLY A 118 4.45 13.41 3.88
CA GLY A 118 4.01 12.04 3.61
C GLY A 118 3.19 11.94 2.34
N GLY A 119 2.24 12.86 2.14
CA GLY A 119 1.43 12.96 0.92
C GLY A 119 2.28 13.22 -0.33
N GLY A 120 3.30 14.08 -0.23
CA GLY A 120 4.26 14.32 -1.31
C GLY A 120 5.04 13.05 -1.70
N ILE A 121 5.49 12.28 -0.72
CA ILE A 121 6.18 10.99 -0.94
C ILE A 121 5.23 9.98 -1.60
N VAL A 122 3.98 9.88 -1.14
CA VAL A 122 2.97 9.02 -1.75
C VAL A 122 2.74 9.40 -3.20
N LEU A 123 2.54 10.69 -3.47
CA LEU A 123 2.29 11.18 -4.83
C LEU A 123 3.48 10.89 -5.76
N ALA A 124 4.71 11.12 -5.28
CA ALA A 124 5.93 10.77 -6.02
C ALA A 124 6.01 9.26 -6.28
N GLY A 125 5.71 8.43 -5.28
CA GLY A 125 5.67 6.98 -5.41
C GLY A 125 4.66 6.49 -6.44
N ILE A 126 3.45 7.07 -6.47
CA ILE A 126 2.41 6.77 -7.46
C ILE A 126 2.87 7.18 -8.87
N ILE A 127 3.45 8.38 -9.02
CA ILE A 127 3.94 8.86 -10.33
C ILE A 127 5.05 7.93 -10.85
N LEU A 128 6.00 7.54 -10.00
CA LEU A 128 7.07 6.61 -10.36
C LEU A 128 6.53 5.22 -10.69
N TRP A 129 5.53 4.74 -9.94
CA TRP A 129 4.86 3.48 -10.22
C TRP A 129 4.18 3.49 -11.59
N ILE A 130 3.46 4.56 -11.94
CA ILE A 130 2.83 4.69 -13.26
C ILE A 130 3.89 4.77 -14.36
N LYS A 131 4.95 5.59 -14.19
CA LYS A 131 6.01 5.75 -15.21
C LYS A 131 6.82 4.47 -15.43
N GLY A 132 7.13 3.72 -14.38
CA GLY A 132 7.89 2.47 -14.46
C GLY A 132 7.20 1.40 -15.32
N ARG A 133 5.87 1.41 -15.37
CA ARG A 133 5.06 0.42 -16.11
C ARG A 133 5.04 0.63 -17.63
N TRP A 134 5.54 1.76 -18.14
CA TRP A 134 5.62 2.04 -19.59
C TRP A 134 6.91 1.53 -20.24
N LYS A 135 7.91 1.09 -19.45
CA LYS A 135 9.07 0.36 -19.98
C LYS A 135 8.85 -1.15 -19.84
N PRO A 136 9.03 -1.94 -20.91
CA PRO A 136 8.99 -3.40 -20.81
C PRO A 136 10.19 -3.88 -19.99
N SER A 137 9.95 -4.27 -18.75
CA SER A 137 10.96 -4.84 -17.86
C SER A 137 11.25 -6.27 -18.30
N GLY A 138 12.41 -6.46 -18.94
CA GLY A 138 12.97 -7.77 -19.22
C GLY A 138 13.62 -8.34 -17.96
N GLY A 139 13.08 -9.46 -17.46
CA GLY A 139 13.83 -10.43 -16.68
C GLY A 139 13.95 -10.20 -15.16
N THR A 140 13.39 -11.18 -14.44
CA THR A 140 13.64 -11.56 -13.03
C THR A 140 13.17 -10.61 -11.93
N CYS A 141 12.08 -11.06 -11.29
CA CYS A 141 11.31 -10.45 -10.20
C CYS A 141 10.36 -9.32 -10.66
N HIS A 142 9.05 -9.60 -10.53
CA HIS A 142 7.94 -8.79 -11.01
C HIS A 142 7.99 -7.33 -10.47
N GLU A 143 8.30 -6.38 -11.36
CA GLU A 143 7.87 -4.98 -11.28
C GLU A 143 6.61 -4.72 -12.11
#